data_AF-A0A2H6GJR9-F1
#
_entry.id   AF-A0A2H6GJR9-F1
#
_cell.length_a   1.000
_cell.length_b   1.000
_cell.length_c   1.000
_cell.angle_alpha   90.00
_cell.angle_beta   90.00
_cell.angle_gamma   90.00
#
_symmetry.space_group_name_H-M   'P 1'
#
loop_
_entity.id
_entity.type
_entity.pdbx_description
1 polymer ?
#
loop_
_entity_poly.entity_id
_entity_poly.type
_entity_poly.pdbx_seq_one_letter_code
_entity_poly.pdbx_strand_id
1 'polypeptide(L)'
;MVPATVKILVVDDDDNIRHLLRLAFEDEFEVREARDGQEAYEIAGQWNPDMVVSDIMMPKLDGYSLYRKLKSLPETSSIPFIFLSAKKDVDEKVVGLEMGADDYITKPFSIKELKAKVRSIIKKVSELHVRGSLEGLLSEIDLVEIIQLIDMGQKTGTLILDNMENTGRIYFEKGEALFAQTGQWTGPDALFSLLSWKEGKFRLDPAVAGVEPNMDRGRGQEMLMEGVRLLDEMEEAIRQLPPAGTVLIPRPDVEFPSDDTQKICNAFTGGATVAGARTKAPFPDHRFYPLVANAVVAGCLKIKEPTIQENEINLLRRIKAAVQDF
;
A
#
# COMPACT_ATOMS: atom_id res chain seq x y z
N MET A 1 -36.35 -2.69 -2.35
CA MET A 1 -35.45 -3.85 -2.25
C MET A 1 -35.01 -3.92 -0.80
N VAL A 2 -35.34 -5.00 -0.08
CA VAL A 2 -34.83 -5.19 1.29
C VAL A 2 -33.31 -5.38 1.16
N PRO A 3 -32.45 -4.67 1.92
CA PRO A 3 -31.01 -4.92 1.85
C PRO A 3 -30.75 -6.39 2.19
N ALA A 4 -29.89 -7.05 1.41
CA ALA A 4 -29.50 -8.42 1.68
C ALA A 4 -28.86 -8.49 3.07
N THR A 5 -29.36 -9.38 3.93
CA THR A 5 -28.81 -9.60 5.26
C THR A 5 -27.39 -10.14 5.14
N VAL A 6 -26.43 -9.49 5.79
CA VAL A 6 -25.03 -9.90 5.77
C VAL A 6 -24.85 -11.19 6.57
N LYS A 7 -24.10 -12.14 6.00
CA LYS A 7 -23.87 -13.49 6.50
C LYS A 7 -22.50 -13.64 7.16
N ILE A 8 -22.47 -14.13 8.40
CA ILE A 8 -21.23 -14.39 9.14
C ILE A 8 -21.13 -15.88 9.44
N LEU A 9 -19.99 -16.48 9.10
CA LEU A 9 -19.63 -17.83 9.52
C LEU A 9 -18.71 -17.75 10.74
N VAL A 10 -19.18 -18.29 11.86
CA VAL A 10 -18.42 -18.41 13.10
C VAL A 10 -17.82 -19.82 13.19
N VAL A 11 -16.53 -19.90 13.44
CA VAL A 11 -15.79 -21.16 13.52
C VAL A 11 -14.96 -21.19 14.80
N ASP A 12 -15.18 -22.19 15.65
CA ASP A 12 -14.41 -22.42 16.87
C ASP A 12 -14.68 -23.88 17.28
N ASP A 13 -13.78 -24.59 17.95
CA ASP A 13 -14.07 -25.96 18.40
C ASP A 13 -14.76 -26.02 19.77
N ASP A 14 -14.75 -24.92 20.53
CA ASP A 14 -15.48 -24.77 21.80
C ASP A 14 -16.96 -24.36 21.56
N ASP A 15 -17.87 -25.26 21.92
CA ASP A 15 -19.33 -25.05 21.82
C ASP A 15 -19.80 -23.77 22.51
N ASN A 16 -19.21 -23.40 23.65
CA ASN A 16 -19.61 -22.21 24.41
C ASN A 16 -19.18 -20.93 23.70
N ILE A 17 -17.98 -20.92 23.13
CA ILE A 17 -17.47 -19.77 22.38
C ILE A 17 -18.26 -19.61 21.08
N ARG A 18 -18.50 -20.69 20.32
CA ARG A 18 -19.36 -20.63 19.13
C ARG A 18 -20.75 -20.09 19.46
N HIS A 19 -21.39 -20.62 20.50
CA HIS A 19 -22.72 -20.20 20.89
C HIS A 19 -22.76 -18.74 21.34
N LEU A 20 -21.77 -18.30 22.12
CA LEU A 20 -21.62 -16.90 22.53
C LEU A 20 -21.49 -15.98 21.33
N LEU A 21 -20.65 -16.33 20.36
CA LEU A 21 -20.43 -15.57 19.13
C LEU A 21 -21.68 -15.54 18.27
N ARG A 22 -22.40 -16.65 18.13
CA ARG A 22 -23.69 -16.70 17.44
C ARG A 22 -24.69 -15.71 18.06
N LEU A 23 -24.89 -15.79 19.38
CA LEU A 23 -25.76 -14.86 20.12
C LEU A 23 -25.31 -13.40 20.00
N ALA A 24 -24.00 -13.16 19.92
CA ALA A 24 -23.46 -11.82 19.80
C ALA A 24 -23.73 -11.16 18.44
N PHE A 25 -23.89 -11.95 17.38
CA PHE A 25 -24.04 -11.45 16.01
C PHE A 25 -25.45 -11.62 15.42
N GLU A 26 -26.28 -12.54 15.95
CA GLU A 26 -27.60 -12.87 15.39
C GLU A 26 -28.61 -11.71 15.41
N ASP A 27 -28.36 -10.66 16.19
CA ASP A 27 -29.17 -9.45 16.25
C ASP A 27 -28.98 -8.53 15.03
N GLU A 28 -27.84 -8.65 14.34
CA GLU A 28 -27.44 -7.79 13.22
C GLU A 28 -27.18 -8.56 11.91
N PHE A 29 -26.88 -9.85 12.00
CA PHE A 29 -26.37 -10.66 10.90
C PHE A 29 -27.05 -12.04 10.82
N GLU A 30 -27.06 -12.64 9.63
CA GLU A 30 -27.38 -14.07 9.51
C GLU A 30 -26.13 -14.86 9.92
N VAL A 31 -26.24 -15.76 10.89
CA VAL A 31 -25.06 -16.46 11.45
C VAL A 31 -25.18 -17.96 11.25
N ARG A 32 -24.10 -18.59 10.77
CA ARG A 32 -23.91 -20.04 10.85
C ARG A 32 -22.69 -20.37 11.68
N GLU A 33 -22.72 -21.55 12.29
CA GLU A 33 -21.66 -22.09 13.12
C GLU A 33 -21.00 -23.28 12.41
N ALA A 34 -19.69 -23.42 12.60
CA ALA A 34 -18.92 -24.60 12.21
C ALA A 34 -17.99 -24.99 13.36
N ARG A 35 -17.94 -26.28 13.71
CA ARG A 35 -17.15 -26.75 14.88
C ARG A 35 -15.68 -27.03 14.58
N ASP A 36 -15.30 -26.96 13.31
CA ASP A 36 -13.94 -27.16 12.85
C ASP A 36 -13.75 -26.55 11.46
N GLY A 37 -12.49 -26.42 11.01
CA GLY A 37 -12.22 -25.81 9.71
C GLY A 37 -12.73 -26.61 8.51
N GLN A 38 -12.91 -27.94 8.63
CA GLN A 38 -13.40 -28.75 7.53
C GLN A 38 -14.91 -28.48 7.30
N GLU A 39 -15.69 -28.46 8.37
CA GLU A 39 -17.10 -28.04 8.33
C GLU A 39 -17.23 -26.59 7.85
N ALA A 40 -16.36 -25.69 8.31
CA ALA A 40 -16.37 -24.31 7.87
C ALA A 40 -16.12 -24.16 6.37
N TYR A 41 -15.17 -24.91 5.82
CA TYR A 41 -14.88 -24.92 4.39
C TYR A 41 -16.08 -25.41 3.56
N GLU A 42 -16.76 -26.46 4.01
CA GLU A 42 -17.96 -27.00 3.36
C GLU A 42 -19.13 -25.99 3.41
N ILE A 43 -19.36 -25.37 4.57
CA ILE A 43 -20.40 -24.35 4.73
C ILE A 43 -20.07 -23.12 3.87
N ALA A 44 -18.81 -22.67 3.86
CA ALA A 44 -18.39 -21.50 3.08
C ALA A 44 -18.68 -21.69 1.58
N GLY A 45 -18.36 -22.86 1.02
CA GLY A 45 -18.60 -23.17 -0.39
C GLY A 45 -20.09 -23.26 -0.77
N GLN A 46 -20.99 -23.56 0.17
CA GLN A 46 -22.42 -23.73 -0.10
C GLN A 46 -23.26 -22.50 0.24
N TRP A 47 -22.90 -21.80 1.32
CA TRP A 47 -23.70 -20.70 1.88
C TRP A 47 -23.18 -19.32 1.50
N ASN A 48 -21.92 -19.26 1.04
CA ASN A 48 -21.21 -18.05 0.64
C ASN A 48 -21.31 -16.93 1.68
N PRO A 49 -20.62 -17.06 2.83
CA PRO A 49 -20.63 -16.05 3.88
C PRO A 49 -19.92 -14.78 3.43
N ASP A 50 -20.40 -13.64 3.92
CA ASP A 50 -19.78 -12.33 3.66
C ASP A 50 -18.58 -12.04 4.59
N MET A 51 -18.38 -12.87 5.61
CA MET A 51 -17.24 -12.84 6.53
C MET A 51 -17.08 -14.17 7.28
N VAL A 52 -15.84 -14.55 7.58
CA VAL A 52 -15.51 -15.64 8.49
C VAL A 52 -14.82 -15.10 9.74
N VAL A 53 -15.29 -15.53 10.92
CA VAL A 53 -14.63 -15.30 12.21
C VAL A 53 -14.24 -16.67 12.75
N SER A 54 -12.94 -16.98 12.79
CA SER A 54 -12.46 -18.34 13.08
C SER A 54 -11.43 -18.35 14.19
N ASP A 55 -11.51 -19.34 15.06
CA ASP A 55 -10.37 -19.75 15.87
C ASP A 55 -9.21 -20.25 15.00
N ILE A 56 -8.00 -20.17 15.54
CA ILE A 56 -6.80 -20.71 14.90
C ILE A 56 -6.68 -22.20 15.19
N MET A 57 -6.74 -22.58 16.46
CA MET A 57 -6.39 -23.92 16.93
C MET A 57 -7.62 -24.81 16.96
N MET A 58 -7.88 -25.52 15.88
CA MET A 58 -9.04 -26.40 15.74
C MET A 58 -8.64 -27.79 15.20
N PRO A 59 -9.40 -28.86 15.51
CA PRO A 59 -9.15 -30.18 14.97
C PRO A 59 -9.47 -30.26 13.47
N LYS A 60 -8.95 -31.30 12.80
CA LYS A 60 -9.09 -31.62 11.35
C LYS A 60 -8.46 -30.59 10.42
N LEU A 61 -8.90 -29.35 10.46
CA LEU A 61 -8.37 -28.24 9.67
C LEU A 61 -8.28 -27.01 10.58
N ASP A 62 -7.05 -26.56 10.83
CA ASP A 62 -6.78 -25.36 11.60
C ASP A 62 -7.21 -24.09 10.83
N GLY A 63 -7.36 -22.98 11.56
CA GLY A 63 -7.81 -21.71 11.00
C GLY A 63 -6.91 -21.19 9.88
N TYR A 64 -5.59 -21.36 9.96
CA TYR A 64 -4.68 -20.91 8.91
C TYR A 64 -4.84 -21.74 7.62
N SER A 65 -5.01 -23.05 7.77
CA SER A 65 -5.25 -23.97 6.66
C SER A 65 -6.62 -23.75 6.02
N LEU A 66 -7.65 -23.45 6.82
CA LEU A 66 -8.95 -22.99 6.33
C LEU A 66 -8.82 -21.71 5.52
N TYR A 67 -8.17 -20.69 6.08
CA TYR A 67 -7.93 -19.41 5.41
C TYR A 67 -7.25 -19.61 4.04
N ARG A 68 -6.13 -20.35 3.99
CA ARG A 68 -5.42 -20.64 2.73
C ARG A 68 -6.31 -21.32 1.69
N LYS A 69 -7.14 -22.30 2.11
CA LYS A 69 -8.07 -22.97 1.20
C LYS A 69 -9.11 -22.01 0.62
N LEU A 70 -9.71 -21.16 1.47
CA LEU A 70 -10.69 -20.17 1.01
C LEU A 70 -10.03 -19.14 0.07
N LYS A 71 -8.83 -18.65 0.41
CA LYS A 71 -8.09 -17.71 -0.44
C LYS A 71 -7.64 -18.29 -1.79
N SER A 72 -7.53 -19.62 -1.90
CA SER A 72 -7.12 -20.28 -3.15
C SER A 72 -8.23 -20.42 -4.21
N LEU A 73 -9.49 -20.18 -3.85
CA LEU A 73 -10.63 -20.36 -4.76
C LEU A 73 -11.21 -18.99 -5.17
N PRO A 74 -11.45 -18.73 -6.47
CA PRO A 74 -11.99 -17.45 -6.93
C PRO A 74 -13.33 -17.05 -6.27
N GLU A 75 -14.13 -18.04 -5.90
CA GLU A 75 -15.48 -17.83 -5.34
C GLU A 75 -15.46 -17.40 -3.88
N THR A 76 -14.39 -17.72 -3.13
CA THR A 76 -14.29 -17.48 -1.69
C THR A 76 -13.07 -16.66 -1.28
N SER A 77 -12.20 -16.31 -2.23
CA SER A 77 -10.96 -15.58 -1.96
C SER A 77 -11.18 -14.14 -1.45
N SER A 78 -12.29 -13.53 -1.85
CA SER A 78 -12.67 -12.19 -1.43
C SER A 78 -13.33 -12.15 -0.05
N ILE A 79 -13.67 -13.30 0.56
CA ILE A 79 -14.34 -13.35 1.86
C ILE A 79 -13.37 -12.84 2.94
N PRO A 80 -13.70 -11.75 3.64
CA PRO A 80 -12.91 -11.24 4.75
C PRO A 80 -12.82 -12.26 5.90
N PHE A 81 -11.67 -12.31 6.55
CA PHE A 81 -11.38 -13.32 7.57
C PHE A 81 -10.77 -12.68 8.83
N ILE A 82 -11.40 -12.89 9.98
CA ILE A 82 -10.87 -12.50 11.30
C ILE A 82 -10.43 -13.75 12.05
N PHE A 83 -9.18 -13.73 12.50
CA PHE A 83 -8.66 -14.75 13.40
C PHE A 83 -8.94 -14.43 14.86
N LEU A 84 -9.45 -15.41 15.61
CA LEU A 84 -9.47 -15.41 17.07
C LEU A 84 -8.25 -16.21 17.54
N SER A 85 -7.40 -15.60 18.36
CA SER A 85 -6.05 -16.12 18.68
C SER A 85 -5.81 -16.14 20.18
N ALA A 86 -5.14 -17.13 20.75
CA ALA A 86 -4.66 -17.02 22.13
C ALA A 86 -3.40 -16.14 22.18
N LYS A 87 -3.15 -15.49 23.32
CA LYS A 87 -1.98 -14.59 23.49
C LYS A 87 -0.63 -15.23 23.16
N LYS A 88 -0.50 -16.56 23.25
CA LYS A 88 0.73 -17.31 22.90
C LYS A 88 0.92 -17.49 21.39
N ASP A 89 -0.16 -17.47 20.62
CA ASP A 89 -0.11 -17.64 19.16
C ASP A 89 0.24 -16.30 18.47
N VAL A 90 0.16 -15.18 19.20
CA VAL A 90 0.58 -13.85 18.75
C VAL A 90 2.10 -13.73 18.60
N ASP A 91 2.89 -14.57 19.28
CA ASP A 91 4.35 -14.61 19.08
C ASP A 91 4.74 -15.29 17.75
N GLU A 92 3.82 -16.03 17.11
CA GLU A 92 3.93 -16.50 15.72
C GLU A 92 3.56 -15.41 14.68
N LYS A 93 3.57 -14.14 15.10
CA LYS A 93 3.27 -12.90 14.34
C LYS A 93 3.93 -12.80 12.97
N VAL A 94 5.04 -13.50 12.75
CA VAL A 94 5.79 -13.46 11.48
C VAL A 94 5.00 -14.13 10.35
N VAL A 95 4.21 -15.18 10.62
CA VAL A 95 3.48 -15.91 9.56
C VAL A 95 2.14 -15.26 9.22
N GLY A 96 1.48 -14.62 10.20
CA GLY A 96 0.16 -14.02 10.03
C GLY A 96 0.13 -12.68 9.28
N LEU A 97 1.20 -11.86 9.43
CA LEU A 97 1.41 -10.62 8.67
C LEU A 97 1.79 -10.89 7.21
N GLU A 98 2.42 -12.03 6.92
CA GLU A 98 2.78 -12.46 5.57
C GLU A 98 1.60 -13.09 4.79
N MET A 99 0.54 -13.54 5.48
CA MET A 99 -0.60 -14.24 4.85
C MET A 99 -1.79 -13.33 4.47
N GLY A 100 -1.75 -12.02 4.74
CA GLY A 100 -2.77 -11.07 4.25
C GLY A 100 -4.16 -11.18 4.90
N ALA A 101 -4.24 -11.69 6.13
CA ALA A 101 -5.50 -11.76 6.86
C ALA A 101 -6.05 -10.36 7.18
N ASP A 102 -7.37 -10.18 7.11
CA ASP A 102 -8.00 -8.87 7.27
C ASP A 102 -7.89 -8.31 8.70
N ASP A 103 -7.89 -9.17 9.75
CA ASP A 103 -7.66 -8.76 11.15
C ASP A 103 -7.38 -9.95 12.11
N TYR A 104 -6.87 -9.65 13.31
CA TYR A 104 -6.67 -10.59 14.42
C TYR A 104 -7.25 -10.03 15.73
N ILE A 105 -7.84 -10.91 16.54
CA ILE A 105 -8.37 -10.59 17.88
C ILE A 105 -7.85 -11.59 18.90
N THR A 106 -7.24 -11.10 19.98
CA THR A 106 -6.67 -11.95 21.02
C THR A 106 -7.74 -12.36 22.05
N LYS A 107 -7.82 -13.65 22.36
CA LYS A 107 -8.57 -14.23 23.48
C LYS A 107 -7.84 -13.95 24.82
N PRO A 108 -8.54 -13.53 25.89
CA PRO A 108 -9.97 -13.22 25.94
C PRO A 108 -10.29 -11.86 25.29
N PHE A 109 -11.37 -11.81 24.50
CA PHE A 109 -11.80 -10.62 23.78
C PHE A 109 -13.10 -10.02 24.31
N SER A 110 -13.30 -8.72 24.07
CA SER A 110 -14.57 -8.05 24.32
C SER A 110 -15.52 -8.26 23.15
N ILE A 111 -16.74 -8.72 23.41
CA ILE A 111 -17.78 -8.82 22.36
C ILE A 111 -18.04 -7.47 21.68
N LYS A 112 -17.95 -6.36 22.43
CA LYS A 112 -18.11 -5.02 21.85
C LYS A 112 -17.00 -4.68 20.85
N GLU A 113 -15.77 -5.06 21.15
CA GLU A 113 -14.61 -4.84 20.28
C GLU A 113 -14.73 -5.68 19.01
N LEU A 114 -15.05 -6.97 19.17
CA LEU A 114 -15.24 -7.88 18.06
C LEU A 114 -16.38 -7.39 17.13
N LYS A 115 -17.54 -7.01 17.67
CA LYS A 115 -18.64 -6.44 16.87
C LYS A 115 -18.22 -5.15 16.14
N ALA A 116 -17.45 -4.28 16.78
CA ALA A 116 -16.96 -3.06 16.14
C ALA A 116 -16.03 -3.36 14.95
N LYS A 117 -15.11 -4.32 15.10
CA LYS A 117 -14.21 -4.77 14.02
C LYS A 117 -14.99 -5.39 12.86
N VAL A 118 -15.87 -6.34 13.16
CA VAL A 118 -16.76 -6.98 12.17
C VAL A 118 -17.55 -5.95 11.37
N ARG A 119 -18.22 -5.00 12.05
CA ARG A 119 -18.96 -3.91 11.37
C ARG A 119 -18.06 -3.05 10.49
N SER A 120 -16.86 -2.72 10.96
CA SER A 120 -15.92 -1.88 10.22
C SER A 120 -15.50 -2.56 8.91
N ILE A 121 -15.16 -3.85 8.96
CA ILE A 121 -14.75 -4.61 7.77
C ILE A 121 -15.93 -4.83 6.82
N ILE A 122 -17.09 -5.25 7.33
CA ILE A 122 -18.30 -5.40 6.51
C ILE A 122 -18.68 -4.07 5.85
N LYS A 123 -18.58 -2.95 6.58
CA LYS A 123 -18.82 -1.63 6.01
C LYS A 123 -17.85 -1.35 4.86
N LYS A 124 -16.55 -1.54 5.06
CA LYS A 124 -15.55 -1.38 3.99
C LYS A 124 -15.89 -2.25 2.77
N VAL A 125 -16.15 -3.54 2.97
CA VAL A 125 -16.48 -4.50 1.89
C VAL A 125 -17.78 -4.15 1.19
N SER A 126 -18.78 -3.65 1.93
CA SER A 126 -20.04 -3.17 1.38
C SER A 126 -19.87 -1.87 0.61
N GLU A 127 -19.04 -0.94 1.07
CA GLU A 127 -18.68 0.28 0.31
C GLU A 127 -17.95 -0.08 -0.98
N LEU A 128 -17.15 -1.16 -0.96
CA LEU A 128 -16.47 -1.73 -2.12
C LEU A 128 -17.40 -2.47 -3.10
N HIS A 129 -18.50 -3.05 -2.61
CA HIS A 129 -19.52 -3.77 -3.41
C HIS A 129 -20.66 -2.87 -3.91
N VAL A 130 -21.09 -1.88 -3.13
CA VAL A 130 -22.22 -0.98 -3.44
C VAL A 130 -21.81 0.08 -4.45
N ARG A 131 -20.53 0.50 -4.48
CA ARG A 131 -20.05 1.48 -5.46
C ARG A 131 -19.55 0.78 -6.72
N GLY A 132 -20.43 0.59 -7.71
CA GLY A 132 -20.01 0.28 -9.08
C GLY A 132 -18.90 1.21 -9.66
N SER A 133 -18.57 2.33 -8.99
CA SER A 133 -17.37 3.15 -9.14
C SER A 133 -16.39 2.99 -7.96
N LEU A 134 -15.21 2.42 -8.18
CA LEU A 134 -14.10 2.44 -7.20
C LEU A 134 -13.50 3.85 -7.19
N GLU A 135 -14.07 4.78 -6.42
CA GLU A 135 -13.62 6.19 -6.36
C GLU A 135 -13.46 6.72 -4.93
N GLY A 136 -12.51 7.62 -4.73
CA GLY A 136 -12.17 8.17 -3.42
C GLY A 136 -10.92 9.07 -3.40
N LEU A 137 -10.32 9.21 -2.22
CA LEU A 137 -9.12 10.01 -1.96
C LEU A 137 -7.95 9.12 -1.50
N LEU A 138 -6.75 9.36 -2.02
CA LEU A 138 -5.52 8.66 -1.60
C LEU A 138 -5.11 8.94 -0.15
N SER A 139 -5.60 10.03 0.43
CA SER A 139 -5.41 10.33 1.85
C SER A 139 -6.23 9.43 2.78
N GLU A 140 -7.21 8.70 2.25
CA GLU A 140 -8.09 7.80 3.01
C GLU A 140 -7.71 6.32 2.84
N ILE A 141 -7.13 5.97 1.68
CA ILE A 141 -6.76 4.60 1.32
C ILE A 141 -5.51 4.61 0.43
N ASP A 142 -4.50 3.82 0.81
CA ASP A 142 -3.25 3.74 0.07
C ASP A 142 -3.45 3.06 -1.30
N LEU A 143 -2.69 3.50 -2.31
CA LEU A 143 -2.78 2.93 -3.65
C LEU A 143 -2.51 1.42 -3.68
N VAL A 144 -1.62 0.92 -2.81
CA VAL A 144 -1.37 -0.53 -2.66
C VAL A 144 -2.66 -1.27 -2.30
N GLU A 145 -3.42 -0.76 -1.33
CA GLU A 145 -4.70 -1.35 -0.90
C GLU A 145 -5.72 -1.29 -2.05
N ILE A 146 -5.82 -0.18 -2.77
CA ILE A 146 -6.70 -0.06 -3.95
C ILE A 146 -6.36 -1.12 -5.01
N ILE A 147 -5.07 -1.32 -5.31
CA ILE A 147 -4.64 -2.30 -6.29
C ILE A 147 -4.98 -3.72 -5.83
N GLN A 148 -4.73 -4.04 -4.56
CA GLN A 148 -5.11 -5.33 -3.97
C GLN A 148 -6.61 -5.57 -4.04
N LEU A 149 -7.44 -4.54 -3.82
CA LEU A 149 -8.89 -4.64 -3.93
C LEU A 149 -9.35 -4.89 -5.37
N ILE A 150 -8.65 -4.34 -6.36
CA ILE A 150 -8.91 -4.62 -7.78
C ILE A 150 -8.51 -6.05 -8.13
N ASP A 151 -7.35 -6.52 -7.65
CA ASP A 151 -6.85 -7.89 -7.80
C ASP A 151 -7.83 -8.91 -7.20
N MET A 152 -8.16 -8.76 -5.92
CA MET A 152 -9.12 -9.63 -5.21
C MET A 152 -10.51 -9.61 -5.85
N GLY A 153 -10.95 -8.45 -6.33
CA GLY A 153 -12.23 -8.29 -7.02
C GLY A 153 -12.21 -8.71 -8.49
N GLN A 154 -11.05 -9.16 -9.01
CA GLN A 154 -10.83 -9.52 -10.42
C GLN A 154 -11.39 -8.47 -11.39
N LYS A 155 -11.25 -7.18 -11.05
CA LYS A 155 -11.89 -6.09 -11.81
C LYS A 155 -11.09 -5.75 -13.06
N THR A 156 -11.81 -5.46 -14.15
CA THR A 156 -11.23 -4.89 -15.37
C THR A 156 -11.62 -3.42 -15.45
N GLY A 157 -10.65 -2.56 -15.74
CA GLY A 157 -10.87 -1.11 -15.78
C GLY A 157 -9.58 -0.32 -15.77
N THR A 158 -9.65 0.98 -16.05
CA THR A 158 -8.55 1.91 -15.86
C THR A 158 -8.72 2.66 -14.55
N LEU A 159 -7.84 2.42 -13.58
CA LEU A 159 -7.71 3.26 -12.40
C LEU A 159 -7.04 4.57 -12.80
N ILE A 160 -7.74 5.67 -12.57
CA ILE A 160 -7.31 7.02 -12.91
C ILE A 160 -7.03 7.74 -11.60
N LEU A 161 -5.83 8.31 -11.48
CA LEU A 161 -5.37 9.05 -10.32
C LEU A 161 -5.08 10.50 -10.70
N ASP A 162 -5.38 11.45 -9.82
CA ASP A 162 -5.16 12.88 -10.07
C ASP A 162 -4.76 13.58 -8.76
N ASN A 163 -3.58 14.19 -8.72
CA ASN A 163 -3.08 14.94 -7.56
C ASN A 163 -2.98 16.46 -7.83
N MET A 164 -3.82 17.00 -8.72
CA MET A 164 -3.82 18.38 -9.24
C MET A 164 -2.62 18.76 -10.11
N GLU A 165 -1.43 18.18 -9.85
CA GLU A 165 -0.23 18.43 -10.66
C GLU A 165 -0.11 17.46 -11.83
N ASN A 166 -0.46 16.19 -11.61
CA ASN A 166 -0.26 15.11 -12.55
C ASN A 166 -1.47 14.18 -12.58
N THR A 167 -1.61 13.47 -13.70
CA THR A 167 -2.59 12.39 -13.86
C THR A 167 -1.88 11.06 -14.06
N GLY A 168 -2.28 10.06 -13.28
CA GLY A 168 -1.86 8.67 -13.38
C GLY A 168 -2.93 7.79 -13.99
N ARG A 169 -2.52 6.75 -14.71
CA ARG A 169 -3.41 5.69 -15.20
C ARG A 169 -2.79 4.33 -14.95
N ILE A 170 -3.58 3.40 -14.43
CA ILE A 170 -3.23 1.99 -14.34
C ILE A 170 -4.38 1.17 -14.94
N TYR A 171 -4.12 0.42 -16.00
CA TYR A 171 -5.11 -0.48 -16.59
C TYR A 171 -5.00 -1.86 -15.97
N PHE A 172 -6.17 -2.37 -15.59
CA PHE A 172 -6.36 -3.70 -15.03
C PHE A 172 -7.21 -4.57 -15.96
N GLU A 173 -6.81 -5.82 -16.12
CA GLU A 173 -7.61 -6.85 -16.77
C GLU A 173 -7.74 -8.04 -15.82
N LYS A 174 -8.97 -8.34 -15.38
CA LYS A 174 -9.24 -9.41 -14.40
C LYS A 174 -8.36 -9.30 -13.14
N GLY A 175 -8.25 -8.09 -12.60
CA GLY A 175 -7.46 -7.81 -11.40
C GLY A 175 -5.96 -7.60 -11.66
N GLU A 176 -5.47 -7.97 -12.83
CA GLU A 176 -4.05 -7.87 -13.16
C GLU A 176 -3.68 -6.50 -13.74
N ALA A 177 -2.68 -5.82 -13.16
CA ALA A 177 -2.14 -4.58 -13.69
C ALA A 177 -1.32 -4.87 -14.96
N LEU A 178 -1.76 -4.33 -16.11
CA LEU A 178 -1.12 -4.57 -17.42
C LEU A 178 -0.52 -3.33 -18.06
N PHE A 179 -0.99 -2.16 -17.66
CA PHE A 179 -0.43 -0.90 -18.13
C PHE A 179 -0.38 0.13 -17.02
N ALA A 180 0.71 0.88 -16.94
CA ALA A 180 0.81 2.06 -16.08
C ALA A 180 1.44 3.23 -16.84
N GLN A 181 0.98 4.45 -16.55
CA GLN A 181 1.53 5.70 -17.08
C GLN A 181 1.29 6.88 -16.13
N THR A 182 2.30 7.73 -15.95
CA THR A 182 2.16 9.04 -15.30
C THR A 182 3.23 10.00 -15.82
N GLY A 183 2.83 11.19 -16.27
CA GLY A 183 3.73 12.12 -16.96
C GLY A 183 4.45 11.45 -18.14
N GLN A 184 5.79 11.43 -18.09
CA GLN A 184 6.64 10.77 -19.08
C GLN A 184 6.93 9.29 -18.79
N TRP A 185 6.61 8.81 -17.57
CA TRP A 185 6.92 7.46 -17.13
C TRP A 185 5.85 6.49 -17.64
N THR A 186 6.29 5.30 -18.05
CA THR A 186 5.43 4.19 -18.49
C THR A 186 5.88 2.89 -17.82
N GLY A 187 5.00 1.88 -17.79
CA GLY A 187 5.32 0.56 -17.24
C GLY A 187 5.65 0.60 -15.74
N PRO A 188 6.59 -0.22 -15.27
CA PRO A 188 6.94 -0.30 -13.85
C PRO A 188 7.35 1.04 -13.24
N ASP A 189 8.13 1.87 -13.96
CA ASP A 189 8.54 3.18 -13.46
C ASP A 189 7.35 4.10 -13.17
N ALA A 190 6.31 4.02 -14.00
CA ALA A 190 5.07 4.76 -13.77
C ALA A 190 4.31 4.23 -12.55
N LEU A 191 4.20 2.91 -12.42
CA LEU A 191 3.55 2.28 -11.28
C LEU A 191 4.23 2.70 -9.97
N PHE A 192 5.56 2.57 -9.89
CA PHE A 192 6.32 2.93 -8.70
C PHE A 192 6.22 4.42 -8.37
N SER A 193 6.18 5.27 -9.41
CA SER A 193 5.96 6.70 -9.23
C SER A 193 4.55 7.03 -8.71
N LEU A 194 3.54 6.24 -9.07
CA LEU A 194 2.17 6.41 -8.57
C LEU A 194 2.03 5.90 -7.13
N LEU A 195 2.71 4.82 -6.76
CA LEU A 195 2.70 4.28 -5.39
C LEU A 195 3.24 5.27 -4.35
N SER A 196 4.08 6.24 -4.75
CA SER A 196 4.59 7.28 -3.86
C SER A 196 3.58 8.40 -3.57
N TRP A 197 2.47 8.48 -4.30
CA TRP A 197 1.47 9.53 -4.12
C TRP A 197 0.66 9.29 -2.84
N LYS A 198 0.73 10.25 -1.91
CA LYS A 198 -0.01 10.22 -0.64
C LYS A 198 -1.31 11.03 -0.66
N GLU A 199 -1.49 11.86 -1.68
CA GLU A 199 -2.66 12.71 -1.86
C GLU A 199 -3.14 12.67 -3.31
N GLY A 200 -4.44 12.88 -3.50
CA GLY A 200 -5.07 12.88 -4.81
C GLY A 200 -6.43 12.19 -4.80
N LYS A 201 -7.16 12.33 -5.90
CA LYS A 201 -8.40 11.62 -6.17
C LYS A 201 -8.11 10.39 -7.02
N PHE A 202 -8.84 9.31 -6.79
CA PHE A 202 -8.83 8.16 -7.68
C PHE A 202 -10.23 7.78 -8.12
N ARG A 203 -10.34 7.16 -9.30
CA ARG A 203 -11.54 6.47 -9.76
C ARG A 203 -11.19 5.30 -10.68
N LEU A 204 -11.91 4.20 -10.58
CA LEU A 204 -11.85 3.10 -11.55
C LEU A 204 -12.90 3.31 -12.63
N ASP A 205 -12.45 3.43 -13.87
CA ASP A 205 -13.29 3.52 -15.05
C ASP A 205 -13.40 2.13 -15.71
N PRO A 206 -14.58 1.47 -15.72
CA PRO A 206 -14.74 0.15 -16.33
C PRO A 206 -14.73 0.20 -17.86
N ALA A 207 -14.86 1.38 -18.47
CA ALA A 207 -14.77 1.53 -19.92
C ALA A 207 -13.29 1.47 -20.34
N VAL A 208 -12.87 0.34 -20.92
CA VAL A 208 -11.49 0.20 -21.41
C VAL A 208 -11.52 0.05 -22.92
N ALA A 209 -10.74 0.92 -23.58
CA ALA A 209 -10.36 0.82 -24.97
C ALA A 209 -8.91 0.30 -25.08
N GLY A 210 -8.72 -0.82 -25.79
CA GLY A 210 -7.49 -1.31 -26.45
C GLY A 210 -6.12 -0.72 -26.05
N VAL A 211 -5.77 -0.72 -24.77
CA VAL A 211 -4.43 -0.32 -24.32
C VAL A 211 -3.48 -1.51 -24.51
N GLU A 212 -2.41 -1.33 -25.29
CA GLU A 212 -1.34 -2.33 -25.37
C GLU A 212 -0.65 -2.45 -24.00
N PRO A 213 -0.54 -3.67 -23.43
CA PRO A 213 0.18 -3.88 -22.18
C PRO A 213 1.62 -3.37 -22.25
N ASN A 214 2.06 -2.66 -21.21
CA ASN A 214 3.45 -2.25 -21.03
C ASN A 214 4.09 -2.84 -19.76
N MET A 215 3.42 -3.84 -19.17
CA MET A 215 3.88 -4.61 -18.02
C MET A 215 3.68 -6.11 -18.27
N ASP A 216 4.53 -6.92 -17.65
CA ASP A 216 4.51 -8.38 -17.78
C ASP A 216 3.28 -9.00 -17.10
N ARG A 217 2.61 -9.90 -17.83
CA ARG A 217 1.56 -10.75 -17.28
C ARG A 217 2.14 -11.79 -16.30
N GLY A 218 1.34 -12.22 -15.33
CA GLY A 218 1.65 -13.12 -14.23
C GLY A 218 2.47 -12.50 -13.10
N ARG A 219 2.84 -11.21 -13.17
CA ARG A 219 3.83 -10.60 -12.25
C ARG A 219 3.29 -9.44 -11.41
N GLY A 220 1.97 -9.25 -11.35
CA GLY A 220 1.34 -8.14 -10.62
C GLY A 220 1.78 -8.04 -9.16
N GLN A 221 1.75 -9.15 -8.41
CA GLN A 221 2.19 -9.17 -7.00
C GLN A 221 3.69 -8.92 -6.83
N GLU A 222 4.53 -9.48 -7.71
CA GLU A 222 5.97 -9.25 -7.70
C GLU A 222 6.29 -7.77 -7.92
N MET A 223 5.62 -7.13 -8.89
CA MET A 223 5.78 -5.70 -9.15
C MET A 223 5.31 -4.84 -7.98
N LEU A 224 4.21 -5.20 -7.31
CA LEU A 224 3.77 -4.48 -6.13
C LEU A 224 4.77 -4.59 -4.98
N MET A 225 5.29 -5.78 -4.70
CA MET A 225 6.31 -6.00 -3.67
C MET A 225 7.60 -5.24 -3.99
N GLU A 226 8.05 -5.26 -5.25
CA GLU A 226 9.21 -4.49 -5.68
C GLU A 226 8.95 -2.98 -5.56
N GLY A 227 7.75 -2.51 -5.91
CA GLY A 227 7.36 -1.12 -5.75
C GLY A 227 7.40 -0.67 -4.29
N VAL A 228 6.88 -1.46 -3.36
CA VAL A 228 6.96 -1.19 -1.91
C VAL A 228 8.41 -1.16 -1.44
N ARG A 229 9.22 -2.15 -1.85
CA ARG A 229 10.66 -2.19 -1.53
C ARG A 229 11.38 -0.92 -1.99
N LEU A 230 11.10 -0.47 -3.21
CA LEU A 230 11.70 0.75 -3.78
C LEU A 230 11.23 2.02 -3.07
N LEU A 231 10.00 2.06 -2.57
CA LEU A 231 9.52 3.17 -1.74
C LEU A 231 10.27 3.23 -0.40
N ASP A 232 10.45 2.10 0.28
CA ASP A 232 11.22 2.04 1.52
C ASP A 232 12.67 2.49 1.30
N GLU A 233 13.29 2.04 0.22
CA GLU A 233 14.64 2.46 -0.20
C GLU A 233 14.70 3.95 -0.49
N MET A 234 13.69 4.50 -1.17
CA MET A 234 13.58 5.92 -1.46
C MET A 234 13.44 6.75 -0.19
N GLU A 235 12.56 6.35 0.74
CA GLU A 235 12.37 7.05 2.02
C GLU A 235 13.65 7.04 2.87
N GLU A 236 14.36 5.91 2.91
CA GLU A 236 15.65 5.82 3.58
C GLU A 236 16.71 6.71 2.93
N ALA A 237 16.79 6.73 1.60
CA ALA A 237 17.68 7.63 0.88
C ALA A 237 17.38 9.10 1.20
N ILE A 238 16.10 9.49 1.22
CA ILE A 238 15.68 10.86 1.58
C ILE A 238 16.15 11.23 2.99
N ARG A 239 16.09 10.31 3.97
CA ARG A 239 16.58 10.55 5.34
C ARG A 239 18.08 10.84 5.40
N GLN A 240 18.86 10.34 4.46
CA GLN A 240 20.32 10.55 4.39
C GLN A 240 20.71 11.82 3.61
N LEU A 241 19.76 12.45 2.91
CA LEU A 241 20.05 13.64 2.13
C LEU A 241 20.26 14.88 3.02
N PRO A 242 21.09 15.84 2.56
CA PRO A 242 21.19 17.14 3.21
C PRO A 242 19.83 17.87 3.25
N PRO A 243 19.66 18.86 4.15
CA PRO A 243 18.45 19.67 4.22
C PRO A 243 18.00 20.22 2.86
N ALA A 244 16.68 20.33 2.64
CA ALA A 244 16.11 20.66 1.32
C ALA A 244 16.64 21.95 0.66
N GLY A 245 17.11 22.92 1.45
CA GLY A 245 17.71 24.17 0.95
C GLY A 245 19.19 24.07 0.60
N THR A 246 19.84 22.94 0.86
CA THR A 246 21.27 22.76 0.62
C THR A 246 21.54 22.66 -0.87
N VAL A 247 22.45 23.51 -1.35
CA VAL A 247 22.91 23.51 -2.74
C VAL A 247 24.06 22.50 -2.88
N LEU A 248 23.90 21.55 -3.78
CA LEU A 248 24.91 20.57 -4.13
C LEU A 248 25.54 20.90 -5.49
N ILE A 249 26.81 20.55 -5.64
CA ILE A 249 27.58 20.67 -6.88
C ILE A 249 28.36 19.38 -7.16
N PRO A 250 28.53 18.99 -8.44
CA PRO A 250 29.39 17.88 -8.81
C PRO A 250 30.87 18.17 -8.51
N ARG A 251 31.61 17.12 -8.16
CA ARG A 251 33.07 17.15 -8.08
C ARG A 251 33.68 16.75 -9.43
N PRO A 252 34.34 17.66 -10.15
CA PRO A 252 34.88 17.38 -11.48
C PRO A 252 36.10 16.44 -11.47
N ASP A 253 36.69 16.25 -10.29
CA ASP A 253 37.89 15.44 -10.02
C ASP A 253 37.58 13.98 -9.63
N VAL A 254 36.29 13.61 -9.54
CA VAL A 254 35.87 12.27 -9.14
C VAL A 254 35.40 11.49 -10.37
N GLU A 255 35.90 10.26 -10.53
CA GLU A 255 35.41 9.33 -11.53
C GLU A 255 34.02 8.81 -11.12
N PHE A 256 33.06 8.89 -12.04
CA PHE A 256 31.69 8.47 -11.75
C PHE A 256 31.56 6.94 -11.76
N PRO A 257 31.01 6.31 -10.70
CA PRO A 257 30.87 4.85 -10.62
C PRO A 257 29.97 4.23 -11.70
N SER A 258 29.08 5.02 -12.30
CA SER A 258 28.16 4.56 -13.34
C SER A 258 27.66 5.72 -14.21
N ASP A 259 27.14 5.41 -15.40
CA ASP A 259 26.48 6.37 -16.29
C ASP A 259 25.28 7.06 -15.60
N ASP A 260 24.53 6.32 -14.78
CA ASP A 260 23.44 6.90 -13.99
C ASP A 260 23.96 7.88 -12.93
N THR A 261 25.11 7.59 -12.31
CA THR A 261 25.76 8.52 -11.38
C THR A 261 26.24 9.79 -12.09
N GLN A 262 26.72 9.66 -13.32
CA GLN A 262 27.10 10.82 -14.14
C GLN A 262 25.87 11.66 -14.50
N LYS A 263 24.78 11.03 -14.95
CA LYS A 263 23.51 11.70 -15.28
C LYS A 263 22.92 12.45 -14.08
N ILE A 264 22.94 11.84 -12.89
CA ILE A 264 22.45 12.51 -11.68
C ILE A 264 23.34 13.70 -11.31
N CYS A 265 24.67 13.54 -11.37
CA CYS A 265 25.60 14.65 -11.09
C CYS A 265 25.45 15.83 -12.05
N ASN A 266 25.17 15.55 -13.33
CA ASN A 266 24.91 16.57 -14.34
C ASN A 266 23.71 17.45 -13.98
N ALA A 267 22.67 16.91 -13.33
CA ALA A 267 21.51 17.68 -12.88
C ALA A 267 21.85 18.76 -11.82
N PHE A 268 23.01 18.62 -11.14
CA PHE A 268 23.53 19.58 -10.15
C PHE A 268 24.58 20.55 -10.72
N THR A 269 24.86 20.51 -12.03
CA THR A 269 25.82 21.41 -12.67
C THR A 269 25.44 22.87 -12.45
N GLY A 270 26.39 23.68 -12.00
CA GLY A 270 26.17 25.10 -11.65
C GLY A 270 25.57 25.32 -10.25
N GLY A 271 25.21 24.25 -9.54
CA GLY A 271 24.61 24.30 -8.21
C GLY A 271 23.10 24.19 -8.25
N ALA A 272 22.56 23.16 -7.60
CA ALA A 272 21.12 22.97 -7.44
C ALA A 272 20.79 22.41 -6.05
N THR A 273 19.60 22.72 -5.54
CA THR A 273 19.01 21.96 -4.43
C THR A 273 18.52 20.61 -4.95
N VAL A 274 18.30 19.65 -4.04
CA VAL A 274 17.72 18.34 -4.40
C VAL A 274 16.40 18.52 -5.15
N ALA A 275 15.51 19.39 -4.65
CA ALA A 275 14.24 19.68 -5.30
C ALA A 275 14.41 20.31 -6.71
N GLY A 276 15.39 21.19 -6.88
CA GLY A 276 15.67 21.82 -8.17
C GLY A 276 16.35 20.89 -9.18
N ALA A 277 17.10 19.90 -8.72
CA ALA A 277 17.69 18.86 -9.55
C ALA A 277 16.66 17.80 -9.97
N ARG A 278 15.69 17.49 -9.09
CA ARG A 278 14.60 16.53 -9.34
C ARG A 278 13.86 16.80 -10.64
N THR A 279 13.56 18.08 -10.93
CA THR A 279 12.84 18.47 -12.15
C THR A 279 13.67 18.40 -13.44
N LYS A 280 15.00 18.24 -13.32
CA LYS A 280 15.93 18.19 -14.46
C LYS A 280 16.48 16.79 -14.72
N ALA A 281 16.48 15.93 -13.70
CA ALA A 281 17.05 14.60 -13.78
C ALA A 281 16.17 13.67 -14.64
N PRO A 282 16.78 12.79 -15.46
CA PRO A 282 16.05 11.86 -16.32
C PRO A 282 15.65 10.59 -15.55
N PHE A 283 15.29 10.71 -14.27
CA PHE A 283 14.96 9.56 -13.42
C PHE A 283 13.66 9.81 -12.65
N PRO A 284 12.81 8.77 -12.46
CA PRO A 284 11.68 8.87 -11.57
C PRO A 284 12.15 8.97 -10.11
N ASP A 285 11.29 9.48 -9.23
CA ASP A 285 11.65 9.79 -7.83
C ASP A 285 12.25 8.57 -7.09
N HIS A 286 11.69 7.38 -7.28
CA HIS A 286 12.17 6.14 -6.65
C HIS A 286 13.59 5.73 -7.08
N ARG A 287 14.11 6.24 -8.21
CA ARG A 287 15.52 6.09 -8.62
C ARG A 287 16.35 7.34 -8.31
N PHE A 288 15.74 8.52 -8.43
CA PHE A 288 16.40 9.80 -8.24
C PHE A 288 16.99 9.93 -6.83
N TYR A 289 16.17 9.74 -5.78
CA TYR A 289 16.66 9.96 -4.41
C TYR A 289 17.78 9.00 -4.00
N PRO A 290 17.68 7.67 -4.24
CA PRO A 290 18.78 6.75 -3.99
C PRO A 290 20.05 7.11 -4.77
N LEU A 291 19.95 7.51 -6.05
CA LEU A 291 21.11 7.93 -6.84
C LEU A 291 21.78 9.18 -6.29
N VAL A 292 21.01 10.17 -5.82
CA VAL A 292 21.58 11.37 -5.18
C VAL A 292 22.27 11.02 -3.87
N ALA A 293 21.63 10.21 -3.00
CA ALA A 293 22.21 9.80 -1.73
C ALA A 293 23.53 9.04 -1.95
N ASN A 294 23.53 8.07 -2.88
CA ASN A 294 24.74 7.33 -3.25
C ASN A 294 25.83 8.24 -3.84
N ALA A 295 25.47 9.21 -4.67
CA ALA A 295 26.42 10.18 -5.22
C ALA A 295 27.04 11.08 -4.14
N VAL A 296 26.29 11.42 -3.09
CA VAL A 296 26.81 12.16 -1.93
C VAL A 296 27.77 11.27 -1.12
N VAL A 297 27.39 10.03 -0.83
CA VAL A 297 28.22 9.06 -0.08
C VAL A 297 29.51 8.72 -0.82
N ALA A 298 29.43 8.53 -2.14
CA ALA A 298 30.58 8.30 -3.01
C ALA A 298 31.45 9.56 -3.23
N GLY A 299 31.04 10.72 -2.69
CA GLY A 299 31.77 11.98 -2.85
C GLY A 299 31.66 12.62 -4.23
N CYS A 300 30.83 12.10 -5.13
CA CYS A 300 30.57 12.67 -6.45
C CYS A 300 29.83 14.01 -6.37
N LEU A 301 28.96 14.18 -5.37
CA LEU A 301 28.30 15.43 -5.03
C LEU A 301 28.84 15.99 -3.71
N LYS A 302 29.02 17.31 -3.63
CA LYS A 302 29.36 18.00 -2.39
C LYS A 302 28.46 19.21 -2.14
N ILE A 303 28.36 19.59 -0.88
CA ILE A 303 27.73 20.84 -0.48
C ILE A 303 28.55 22.00 -1.05
N LYS A 304 27.86 22.92 -1.72
CA LYS A 304 28.45 24.18 -2.17
C LYS A 304 28.66 25.07 -0.95
N GLU A 305 29.91 25.26 -0.56
CA GLU A 305 30.25 26.21 0.48
C GLU A 305 29.91 27.64 0.02
N PRO A 306 29.28 28.46 0.87
CA PRO A 306 29.05 29.86 0.58
C PRO A 306 30.38 30.59 0.41
N THR A 307 30.45 31.43 -0.62
CA THR A 307 31.61 32.32 -0.81
C THR A 307 31.76 33.28 0.36
N ILE A 308 32.96 33.83 0.57
CA ILE A 308 33.23 34.83 1.63
C ILE A 308 32.21 35.98 1.57
N GLN A 309 31.87 36.43 0.36
CA GLN A 309 30.91 37.50 0.12
C GLN A 309 29.46 37.11 0.49
N GLU A 310 29.06 35.86 0.22
CA GLU A 310 27.76 35.33 0.66
C GLU A 310 27.70 35.14 2.18
N ASN A 311 28.81 34.78 2.82
CA ASN A 311 28.92 34.71 4.28
C ASN A 311 28.74 36.08 4.93
N GLU A 312 29.37 37.13 4.39
CA GLU A 312 29.18 38.50 4.88
C GLU A 312 27.72 38.97 4.73
N ILE A 313 27.09 38.70 3.59
CA ILE A 313 25.68 39.05 3.34
C ILE A 313 24.74 38.29 4.30
N ASN A 314 24.98 36.99 4.52
CA ASN A 314 24.16 36.19 5.44
C ASN A 314 24.36 36.61 6.89
N LEU A 315 25.57 36.99 7.29
CA LEU A 315 25.86 37.53 8.62
C LEU A 315 25.11 38.86 8.83
N LEU A 316 25.15 39.77 7.85
CA LEU A 316 24.42 41.03 7.89
C LEU A 316 22.90 40.81 7.99
N ARG A 317 22.34 39.81 7.28
CA ARG A 317 20.91 39.46 7.41
C ARG A 317 20.55 38.94 8.80
N ARG A 318 21.39 38.08 9.40
CA ARG A 318 21.15 37.56 10.76
C ARG A 318 21.24 38.65 11.83
N ILE A 319 22.21 39.56 11.70
CA ILE A 319 22.32 40.74 12.57
C ILE A 319 21.08 41.62 12.41
N LYS A 320 20.63 41.86 11.19
CA LYS A 320 19.45 42.71 10.92
C LYS A 320 18.16 42.11 11.46
N ALA A 321 17.99 40.79 11.37
CA ALA A 321 16.85 40.09 11.96
C ALA A 321 16.90 40.17 13.50
N ALA A 322 18.06 39.91 14.12
CA ALA A 322 18.21 39.98 15.57
C ALA A 322 17.99 41.40 16.14
N VAL A 323 18.30 42.45 15.37
CA VAL A 323 18.07 43.85 15.76
C VAL A 323 16.61 44.28 15.58
N GLN A 324 15.82 43.59 14.75
CA GLN A 324 14.37 43.86 14.62
C GLN A 324 13.53 43.25 15.75
N ASP A 325 14.08 42.32 16.52
CA ASP A 325 13.45 41.69 17.68
C ASP A 325 13.72 42.44 19.01
N PHE A 326 14.36 43.62 18.96
CA PHE A 326 14.56 44.56 20.08
C PHE A 326 13.82 45.87 19.84
#